data_AF-A0A1E9A746-F1
#
_entry.id   AF-A0A1E9A746-F1
#
_cell.length_a   1.000
_cell.length_b   1.000
_cell.length_c   1.000
_cell.angle_alpha   90.00
_cell.angle_beta   90.00
_cell.angle_gamma   90.00
#
_symmetry.space_group_name_H-M   'P 1'
#
loop_
_entity.id
_entity.type
_entity.pdbx_description
1 polymer ?
#
loop_
_entity_poly.entity_id
_entity_poly.type
_entity_poly.pdbx_seq_one_letter_code
_entity_poly.pdbx_strand_id
1 'polypeptide(L)'
;MANVLVVYAHPYDGSFNKAILDRTVETLEKQGAEYKVKDLVSMNFNATMESEDLKAAVTKEYTPEVRREQEDVLWADTIITISPVWFGSVPGFLKGYFDKVFISGFAYNKKGEGLLKDKRVFSLFTFGSADPYIGLTQQYQAIEILWDNIFGMTGFRDIAQQYFTAVPAVSDETRHHYLDQTETFINQIFETQLGDIGRGNARLMTKLAAKGLLNGGVDED
;
A
#
# COMPACT_ATOMS: atom_id res chain seq x y z
N MET A 1 6.89 11.03 16.99
CA MET A 1 5.78 10.06 16.88
C MET A 1 5.45 9.94 15.42
N ALA A 2 5.26 8.72 14.91
CA ALA A 2 4.95 8.50 13.51
C ALA A 2 3.45 8.64 13.26
N ASN A 3 3.06 9.39 12.23
CA ASN A 3 1.69 9.47 11.76
C ASN A 3 1.42 8.30 10.82
N VAL A 4 0.40 7.50 11.11
CA VAL A 4 0.13 6.25 10.39
C VAL A 4 -1.25 6.29 9.72
N LEU A 5 -1.27 6.09 8.40
CA LEU A 5 -2.50 5.91 7.64
C LEU A 5 -2.73 4.43 7.37
N VAL A 6 -3.78 3.85 7.94
CA VAL A 6 -4.16 2.45 7.71
C VAL A 6 -5.23 2.40 6.60
N VAL A 7 -4.92 1.77 5.47
CA VAL A 7 -5.86 1.51 4.37
C VAL A 7 -6.31 0.05 4.44
N TYR A 8 -7.56 -0.16 4.85
CA TYR A 8 -8.16 -1.47 5.05
C TYR A 8 -9.08 -1.83 3.89
N ALA A 9 -8.90 -3.03 3.34
CA ALA A 9 -9.57 -3.45 2.12
C ALA A 9 -10.24 -4.83 2.21
N HIS A 10 -11.25 -4.96 3.09
CA HIS A 10 -12.05 -6.18 3.16
C HIS A 10 -13.51 -5.91 3.53
N PRO A 11 -14.51 -6.53 2.86
CA PRO A 11 -15.93 -6.18 3.04
C PRO A 11 -16.64 -6.93 4.18
N TYR A 12 -15.97 -7.85 4.86
CA TYR A 12 -16.57 -8.73 5.86
C TYR A 12 -15.87 -8.59 7.22
N ASP A 13 -16.61 -8.14 8.23
CA ASP A 13 -16.12 -7.92 9.59
C ASP A 13 -15.73 -9.21 10.33
N GLY A 14 -16.29 -10.35 9.93
CA GLY A 14 -15.89 -11.66 10.48
C GLY A 14 -14.61 -12.23 9.85
N SER A 15 -13.90 -11.45 9.04
CA SER A 15 -12.71 -11.92 8.32
C SER A 15 -11.44 -11.89 9.16
N PHE A 16 -10.46 -12.70 8.77
CA PHE A 16 -9.13 -12.60 9.37
C PHE A 16 -8.43 -11.28 9.04
N ASN A 17 -8.75 -10.62 7.91
CA ASN A 17 -8.25 -9.27 7.63
C ASN A 17 -8.77 -8.27 8.67
N LYS A 18 -10.01 -8.41 9.15
CA LYS A 18 -10.53 -7.58 10.25
C LYS A 18 -9.74 -7.81 11.54
N ALA A 19 -9.42 -9.06 11.87
CA ALA A 19 -8.57 -9.37 13.01
C ALA A 19 -7.15 -8.77 12.89
N ILE A 20 -6.57 -8.76 11.68
CA ILE A 20 -5.30 -8.07 11.40
C ILE A 20 -5.44 -6.55 11.61
N LEU A 21 -6.54 -5.94 11.16
CA LEU A 21 -6.82 -4.52 11.40
C LEU A 21 -6.89 -4.22 12.91
N ASP A 22 -7.62 -5.04 13.66
CA ASP A 22 -7.78 -4.85 15.11
C ASP A 22 -6.43 -4.95 15.83
N ARG A 23 -5.63 -5.99 15.52
CA ARG A 23 -4.28 -6.12 16.09
C ARG A 23 -3.36 -4.97 15.67
N THR A 24 -3.50 -4.48 14.44
CA THR A 24 -2.73 -3.32 13.95
C THR A 24 -3.05 -2.08 14.77
N VAL A 25 -4.34 -1.76 14.94
CA VAL A 25 -4.80 -0.60 15.71
C VAL A 25 -4.35 -0.70 17.17
N GLU A 26 -4.54 -1.86 17.81
CA GLU A 26 -4.05 -2.10 19.17
C GLU A 26 -2.53 -1.87 19.29
N THR A 27 -1.76 -2.28 18.29
CA THR A 27 -0.30 -2.09 18.28
C THR A 27 0.06 -0.60 18.13
N LEU A 28 -0.62 0.13 17.24
CA LEU A 28 -0.40 1.58 17.06
C LEU A 28 -0.74 2.37 18.33
N GLU A 29 -1.82 2.00 19.02
CA GLU A 29 -2.22 2.60 20.29
C GLU A 29 -1.18 2.34 21.40
N LYS A 30 -0.70 1.11 21.53
CA LYS A 30 0.37 0.75 22.49
C LYS A 30 1.65 1.56 22.25
N GLN A 31 1.98 1.83 20.98
CA GLN A 31 3.15 2.61 20.59
C GLN A 31 2.93 4.13 20.70
N GLY A 32 1.71 4.57 21.03
CA GLY A 32 1.36 5.99 21.12
C GLY A 32 1.40 6.71 19.77
N ALA A 33 1.21 5.98 18.66
CA ALA A 33 1.19 6.56 17.32
C ALA A 33 -0.13 7.31 17.07
N GLU A 34 -0.08 8.44 16.36
CA GLU A 34 -1.29 9.01 15.78
C GLU A 34 -1.64 8.21 14.53
N TYR A 35 -2.91 7.82 14.40
CA TYR A 35 -3.34 7.02 13.26
C TYR A 35 -4.72 7.42 12.72
N LYS A 36 -4.93 7.14 11.43
CA LYS A 36 -6.22 7.25 10.74
C LYS A 36 -6.51 5.93 10.04
N VAL A 37 -7.75 5.45 10.13
CA VAL A 37 -8.20 4.23 9.45
C VAL A 37 -9.12 4.59 8.27
N LYS A 38 -8.78 4.07 7.10
CA LYS A 38 -9.53 4.15 5.84
C LYS A 38 -10.08 2.77 5.53
N ASP A 39 -11.26 2.47 6.08
CA ASP A 39 -12.03 1.31 5.65
C ASP A 39 -12.73 1.66 4.34
N LEU A 40 -12.15 1.18 3.23
CA LEU A 40 -12.61 1.53 1.88
C LEU A 40 -14.04 1.07 1.60
N VAL A 41 -14.47 -0.02 2.22
CA VAL A 41 -15.83 -0.56 2.04
C VAL A 41 -16.81 0.22 2.89
N SER A 42 -16.52 0.39 4.19
CA SER A 42 -17.41 1.11 5.10
C SER A 42 -17.57 2.59 4.73
N MET A 43 -16.54 3.21 4.15
CA MET A 43 -16.62 4.59 3.68
C MET A 43 -17.32 4.74 2.31
N ASN A 44 -17.68 3.64 1.65
CA ASN A 44 -18.22 3.61 0.29
C ASN A 44 -17.35 4.40 -0.71
N PHE A 45 -16.03 4.22 -0.66
CA PHE A 45 -15.12 4.92 -1.55
C PHE A 45 -15.45 4.60 -3.01
N ASN A 46 -15.63 5.63 -3.86
CA ASN A 46 -15.86 5.41 -5.28
C ASN A 46 -14.56 5.00 -5.97
N ALA A 47 -14.33 3.69 -6.09
CA ALA A 47 -13.14 3.14 -6.75
C ALA A 47 -13.15 3.23 -8.28
N THR A 48 -14.24 3.69 -8.89
CA THR A 48 -14.30 3.90 -10.34
C THR A 48 -13.58 5.19 -10.71
N MET A 49 -12.64 5.09 -11.65
CA MET A 49 -11.98 6.24 -12.26
C MET A 49 -12.97 6.98 -13.17
N GLU A 50 -13.28 8.23 -12.83
CA GLU A 50 -14.22 9.06 -13.57
C GLU A 50 -13.49 10.16 -14.38
N SER A 51 -14.23 10.86 -15.24
CA SER A 51 -13.63 11.86 -16.14
C SER A 51 -13.01 13.04 -15.35
N GLU A 52 -13.65 13.38 -14.24
CA GLU A 52 -13.25 14.42 -13.31
C GLU A 52 -11.91 14.09 -12.64
N ASP A 53 -11.70 12.82 -12.27
CA ASP A 53 -10.44 12.35 -11.67
C ASP A 53 -9.28 12.47 -12.66
N LEU A 54 -9.49 12.10 -13.93
CA LEU A 54 -8.47 12.24 -14.98
C LEU A 54 -8.20 13.70 -15.34
N LYS A 55 -9.22 14.56 -15.33
CA LYS A 55 -9.04 16.00 -15.54
C LYS A 55 -8.11 16.60 -14.48
N ALA A 56 -8.21 16.13 -13.23
CA ALA A 56 -7.36 16.57 -12.13
C ALA A 56 -5.86 16.32 -12.37
N ALA A 57 -5.49 15.32 -13.16
CA ALA A 57 -4.09 15.08 -13.54
C ALA A 57 -3.46 16.24 -14.36
N VAL A 58 -4.30 17.07 -15.00
CA VAL A 58 -3.88 18.25 -15.76
C VAL A 58 -4.12 19.53 -14.98
N THR A 59 -5.30 19.68 -14.39
CA THR A 59 -5.72 20.93 -13.73
C THR A 59 -5.23 21.07 -12.29
N LYS A 60 -4.86 19.95 -11.65
CA LYS A 60 -4.62 19.84 -10.20
C LYS A 60 -5.85 20.19 -9.35
N GLU A 61 -7.04 20.14 -9.94
CA GLU A 61 -8.32 20.33 -9.25
C GLU A 61 -8.93 18.98 -8.90
N TYR A 62 -8.53 18.44 -7.74
CA TYR A 62 -9.01 17.14 -7.25
C TYR A 62 -10.46 17.21 -6.75
N THR A 63 -11.21 16.12 -6.92
CA THR A 63 -12.53 15.95 -6.27
C THR A 63 -12.38 16.04 -4.74
N PRO A 64 -13.41 16.46 -4.00
CA PRO A 64 -13.33 16.55 -2.54
C PRO A 64 -13.02 15.21 -1.86
N GLU A 65 -13.45 14.09 -2.45
CA GLU A 65 -13.10 12.74 -2.00
C GLU A 65 -11.58 12.51 -2.14
N VAL A 66 -11.04 12.63 -3.35
CA VAL A 66 -9.60 12.41 -3.61
C VAL A 66 -8.71 13.37 -2.82
N ARG A 67 -9.11 14.65 -2.70
CA ARG A 67 -8.33 15.64 -1.95
C ARG A 67 -8.14 15.25 -0.49
N ARG A 68 -9.20 14.78 0.17
CA ARG A 68 -9.12 14.35 1.58
C ARG A 68 -8.17 13.17 1.76
N GLU A 69 -8.20 12.21 0.84
CA GLU A 69 -7.29 11.07 0.87
C GLU A 69 -5.84 11.50 0.60
N GLN A 70 -5.61 12.45 -0.31
CA GLN A 70 -4.28 13.01 -0.56
C GLN A 70 -3.74 13.79 0.65
N GLU A 71 -4.59 14.56 1.35
CA GLU A 71 -4.23 15.25 2.59
C GLU A 71 -3.81 14.25 3.68
N ASP A 72 -4.52 13.14 3.81
CA ASP A 72 -4.17 12.08 4.77
C ASP A 72 -2.89 11.33 4.38
N VAL A 73 -2.65 11.11 3.08
CA VAL A 73 -1.37 10.57 2.58
C VAL A 73 -0.22 11.53 2.88
N LEU A 74 -0.41 12.84 2.72
CA LEU A 74 0.62 13.84 3.04
C LEU A 74 0.91 13.90 4.54
N TRP A 75 -0.13 13.84 5.38
CA TRP A 75 -0.03 13.82 6.83
C TRP A 75 0.72 12.60 7.38
N ALA A 76 0.59 11.45 6.72
CA ALA A 76 1.18 10.20 7.16
C ALA A 76 2.67 10.07 6.80
N ASP A 77 3.48 9.62 7.76
CA ASP A 77 4.86 9.17 7.53
C ASP A 77 4.87 7.74 6.98
N THR A 78 3.92 6.92 7.44
CA THR A 78 3.78 5.51 7.07
C THR A 78 2.36 5.18 6.65
N ILE A 79 2.22 4.45 5.55
CA ILE A 79 0.97 3.83 5.13
C ILE A 79 1.01 2.35 5.51
N ILE A 80 -0.03 1.86 6.16
CA ILE A 80 -0.27 0.43 6.33
C ILE A 80 -1.38 0.01 5.37
N THR A 81 -1.20 -1.06 4.60
CA THR A 81 -2.28 -1.63 3.79
C THR A 81 -2.63 -3.03 4.28
N ILE A 82 -3.92 -3.32 4.45
CA ILE A 82 -4.40 -4.64 4.86
C ILE A 82 -5.36 -5.16 3.80
N SER A 83 -4.99 -6.24 3.13
CA SER A 83 -5.72 -6.72 1.96
C SER A 83 -5.64 -8.23 1.79
N PRO A 84 -6.71 -8.90 1.36
CA PRO A 84 -6.57 -10.22 0.78
C PRO A 84 -5.88 -10.14 -0.60
N VAL A 85 -5.37 -11.26 -1.07
CA VAL A 85 -4.94 -11.43 -2.47
C VAL A 85 -6.02 -12.18 -3.24
N TRP A 86 -6.60 -11.53 -4.24
CA TRP A 86 -7.63 -12.06 -5.12
C TRP A 86 -7.11 -12.10 -6.57
N PHE A 87 -7.12 -13.28 -7.18
CA PHE A 87 -6.63 -13.50 -8.55
C PHE A 87 -5.20 -12.98 -8.79
N GLY A 88 -4.30 -13.14 -7.81
CA GLY A 88 -2.92 -12.67 -7.90
C GLY A 88 -2.74 -11.15 -7.81
N SER A 89 -3.79 -10.42 -7.39
CA SER A 89 -3.79 -8.97 -7.18
C SER A 89 -4.55 -8.61 -5.90
N VAL A 90 -4.76 -7.33 -5.66
CA VAL A 90 -5.63 -6.81 -4.59
C VAL A 90 -7.09 -6.76 -5.03
N PRO A 91 -8.04 -6.60 -4.10
CA PRO A 91 -9.40 -6.23 -4.45
C PRO A 91 -9.44 -5.01 -5.37
N GLY A 92 -10.35 -5.04 -6.35
CA GLY A 92 -10.46 -3.98 -7.36
C GLY A 92 -10.67 -2.59 -6.73
N PHE A 93 -11.35 -2.50 -5.60
CA PHE A 93 -11.57 -1.23 -4.91
C PHE A 93 -10.32 -0.67 -4.22
N LEU A 94 -9.40 -1.52 -3.74
CA LEU A 94 -8.09 -1.06 -3.23
C LEU A 94 -7.21 -0.57 -4.38
N LYS A 95 -7.22 -1.28 -5.52
CA LYS A 95 -6.51 -0.81 -6.71
C LYS A 95 -7.07 0.52 -7.22
N GLY A 96 -8.39 0.64 -7.29
CA GLY A 96 -9.07 1.87 -7.69
C GLY A 96 -8.83 3.04 -6.75
N TYR A 97 -8.71 2.79 -5.44
CA TYR A 97 -8.25 3.78 -4.46
C TYR A 97 -6.89 4.36 -4.85
N PHE A 98 -5.88 3.52 -5.08
CA PHE A 98 -4.57 4.02 -5.51
C PHE A 98 -4.61 4.68 -6.88
N ASP A 99 -5.41 4.16 -7.83
CA ASP A 99 -5.53 4.78 -9.16
C ASP A 99 -6.03 6.23 -9.09
N LYS A 100 -6.98 6.52 -8.19
CA LYS A 100 -7.55 7.86 -8.03
C LYS A 100 -6.70 8.78 -7.15
N VAL A 101 -6.12 8.25 -6.07
CA VAL A 101 -5.35 9.06 -5.11
C VAL A 101 -3.95 9.36 -5.65
N PHE A 102 -3.28 8.38 -6.28
CA PHE A 102 -1.90 8.50 -6.76
C PHE A 102 -1.82 8.95 -8.23
N ILE A 103 -2.48 10.07 -8.53
CA ILE A 103 -2.45 10.64 -9.89
C ILE A 103 -1.26 11.59 -10.12
N SER A 104 -1.00 11.87 -11.40
CA SER A 104 0.05 12.80 -11.83
C SER A 104 -0.15 14.19 -11.22
N GLY A 105 0.95 14.82 -10.82
CA GLY A 105 0.97 16.09 -10.11
C GLY A 105 0.86 15.97 -8.58
N PHE A 106 0.46 14.80 -8.07
CA PHE A 106 0.47 14.47 -6.64
C PHE A 106 1.53 13.40 -6.31
N ALA A 107 1.36 12.18 -6.83
CA ALA A 107 2.22 11.05 -6.43
C ALA A 107 3.46 10.90 -7.31
N TYR A 108 3.39 11.34 -8.56
CA TYR A 108 4.50 11.41 -9.51
C TYR A 108 4.32 12.60 -10.46
N ASN A 109 5.38 13.03 -11.14
CA ASN A 109 5.31 14.12 -12.12
C ASN A 109 5.31 13.62 -13.58
N LYS A 110 5.18 14.54 -14.54
CA LYS A 110 5.15 14.23 -15.99
C LYS A 110 6.42 13.54 -16.50
N LYS A 111 7.55 13.64 -15.79
CA LYS A 111 8.81 12.96 -16.10
C LYS A 111 8.87 11.54 -15.53
N GLY A 112 7.81 11.10 -14.84
CA GLY A 112 7.76 9.81 -14.16
C GLY A 112 8.50 9.78 -12.83
N GLU A 113 8.91 10.93 -12.29
CA GLU A 113 9.58 10.99 -10.99
C GLU A 113 8.54 10.90 -9.87
N GLY A 114 8.71 9.92 -8.97
CA GLY A 114 7.92 9.81 -7.76
C GLY A 114 8.12 11.01 -6.82
N LEU A 115 7.05 11.49 -6.21
CA LEU A 115 7.02 12.69 -5.36
C LEU A 115 6.86 12.37 -3.87
N LEU A 116 6.46 11.16 -3.50
CA LEU A 116 6.20 10.72 -2.12
C LEU A 116 7.46 10.12 -1.47
N LYS A 117 8.57 10.85 -1.57
CA LYS A 117 9.93 10.35 -1.28
C LYS A 117 10.28 10.24 0.20
N ASP A 118 9.43 10.72 1.10
CA ASP A 118 9.60 10.72 2.55
C ASP A 118 8.74 9.67 3.23
N LYS A 119 8.08 8.80 2.46
CA LYS A 119 7.06 7.87 2.95
C LYS A 119 7.50 6.41 2.92
N ARG A 120 6.83 5.62 3.76
CA ARG A 120 7.01 4.17 3.94
C ARG A 120 5.68 3.47 3.75
N VAL A 121 5.71 2.22 3.26
CA VAL A 121 4.52 1.37 3.23
C VAL A 121 4.78 0.00 3.85
N PHE A 122 3.87 -0.45 4.71
CA PHE A 122 3.89 -1.76 5.38
C PHE A 122 2.59 -2.50 5.04
N SER A 123 2.71 -3.62 4.34
CA SER A 123 1.56 -4.26 3.69
C SER A 123 1.35 -5.66 4.21
N LEU A 124 0.17 -5.93 4.74
CA LEU A 124 -0.25 -7.22 5.29
C LEU A 124 -1.22 -7.88 4.30
N PHE A 125 -0.84 -9.07 3.84
CA PHE A 125 -1.59 -9.81 2.84
C PHE A 125 -2.05 -11.17 3.33
N THR A 126 -3.29 -11.52 3.00
CA THR A 126 -3.81 -12.87 3.25
C THR A 126 -4.08 -13.61 1.95
N PHE A 127 -3.62 -14.85 1.85
CA PHE A 127 -3.97 -15.77 0.76
C PHE A 127 -4.96 -16.84 1.24
N GLY A 128 -5.86 -17.23 0.34
CA GLY A 128 -6.70 -18.42 0.54
C GLY A 128 -5.94 -19.73 0.35
N SER A 129 -4.95 -19.76 -0.56
CA SER A 129 -4.17 -20.95 -0.90
C SER A 129 -2.93 -21.10 -0.01
N ALA A 130 -2.30 -22.29 -0.04
CA ALA A 130 -1.01 -22.58 0.59
C ALA A 130 0.11 -22.71 -0.46
N ASP A 131 1.36 -22.74 -0.01
CA ASP A 131 2.46 -23.22 -0.85
C ASP A 131 2.41 -24.75 -1.02
N PRO A 132 2.86 -25.29 -2.18
CA PRO A 132 3.60 -24.61 -3.26
C PRO A 132 2.72 -23.92 -4.33
N TYR A 133 1.39 -23.93 -4.20
CA TYR A 133 0.50 -23.39 -5.24
C TYR A 133 0.71 -21.89 -5.49
N ILE A 134 0.84 -21.09 -4.43
CA ILE A 134 1.05 -19.64 -4.54
C ILE A 134 2.34 -19.35 -5.32
N GLY A 135 3.44 -20.03 -4.94
CA GLY A 135 4.71 -19.95 -5.65
C GLY A 135 4.61 -20.36 -7.12
N LEU A 136 3.99 -21.51 -7.43
CA LEU A 136 3.86 -22.02 -8.81
C LEU A 136 2.99 -21.11 -9.69
N THR A 137 1.97 -20.47 -9.13
CA THR A 137 1.13 -19.50 -9.83
C THR A 137 1.71 -18.08 -9.83
N GLN A 138 2.89 -17.89 -9.24
CA GLN A 138 3.64 -16.62 -9.20
C GLN A 138 2.89 -15.47 -8.50
N GLN A 139 1.94 -15.76 -7.61
CA GLN A 139 1.14 -14.70 -6.98
C GLN A 139 1.95 -13.81 -6.05
N TYR A 140 2.97 -14.34 -5.35
CA TYR A 140 3.91 -13.50 -4.59
C TYR A 140 4.60 -12.47 -5.49
N GLN A 141 5.13 -12.93 -6.63
CA GLN A 141 5.80 -12.05 -7.58
C GLN A 141 4.85 -11.03 -8.20
N ALA A 142 3.60 -11.41 -8.49
CA ALA A 142 2.59 -10.49 -9.01
C ALA A 142 2.32 -9.34 -8.01
N ILE A 143 2.20 -9.65 -6.72
CA ILE A 143 2.00 -8.66 -5.66
C ILE A 143 3.25 -7.79 -5.45
N GLU A 144 4.44 -8.36 -5.43
CA GLU A 144 5.70 -7.60 -5.35
C GLU A 144 5.82 -6.58 -6.50
N ILE A 145 5.57 -7.01 -7.74
CA ILE A 145 5.61 -6.13 -8.92
C ILE A 145 4.53 -5.05 -8.84
N LEU A 146 3.32 -5.41 -8.43
CA LEU A 146 2.23 -4.44 -8.28
C LEU A 146 2.58 -3.37 -7.24
N TRP A 147 3.15 -3.76 -6.10
CA TRP A 147 3.55 -2.82 -5.05
C TRP A 147 4.72 -1.93 -5.47
N ASP A 148 5.72 -2.48 -6.16
CA ASP A 148 6.79 -1.69 -6.75
C ASP A 148 6.23 -0.67 -7.76
N ASN A 149 5.22 -1.04 -8.55
CA ASN A 149 4.58 -0.13 -9.50
C ASN A 149 3.73 0.95 -8.82
N ILE A 150 3.10 0.67 -7.68
CA ILE A 150 2.28 1.65 -6.96
C ILE A 150 3.13 2.57 -6.11
N PHE A 151 3.99 2.00 -5.24
CA PHE A 151 4.73 2.75 -4.23
C PHE A 151 6.16 3.04 -4.67
N GLY A 152 6.81 2.12 -5.37
CA GLY A 152 8.16 2.32 -5.87
C GLY A 152 8.22 3.42 -6.93
N MET A 153 7.30 3.40 -7.90
CA MET A 153 7.17 4.47 -8.91
C MET A 153 6.83 5.83 -8.31
N THR A 154 6.06 5.86 -7.22
CA THR A 154 5.65 7.12 -6.57
C THR A 154 6.67 7.62 -5.54
N GLY A 155 7.76 6.89 -5.34
CA GLY A 155 8.95 7.35 -4.63
C GLY A 155 9.08 6.88 -3.18
N PHE A 156 8.17 6.03 -2.69
CA PHE A 156 8.27 5.47 -1.35
C PHE A 156 9.65 4.81 -1.14
N ARG A 157 10.30 5.10 -0.01
CA ARG A 157 11.64 4.57 0.25
C ARG A 157 11.61 3.15 0.78
N ASP A 158 10.67 2.88 1.66
CA ASP A 158 10.48 1.57 2.26
C ASP A 158 9.18 0.93 1.76
N ILE A 159 9.31 -0.29 1.26
CA ILE A 159 8.17 -1.17 0.92
C ILE A 159 8.40 -2.48 1.66
N ALA A 160 7.61 -2.69 2.71
CA ALA A 160 7.59 -3.90 3.50
C ALA A 160 6.31 -4.69 3.21
N GLN A 161 6.43 -6.01 3.11
CA GLN A 161 5.29 -6.90 2.86
C GLN A 161 5.37 -8.11 3.78
N GLN A 162 4.23 -8.48 4.37
CA GLN A 162 4.04 -9.67 5.18
C GLN A 162 2.90 -10.50 4.57
N TYR A 163 3.15 -11.80 4.42
CA TYR A 163 2.20 -12.73 3.80
C TYR A 163 1.71 -13.76 4.83
N PHE A 164 0.40 -13.99 4.84
CA PHE A 164 -0.26 -15.05 5.61
C PHE A 164 -0.97 -15.98 4.65
N THR A 165 -0.64 -17.28 4.67
CA THR A 165 -1.14 -18.24 3.68
C THR A 165 -2.16 -19.18 4.27
N ALA A 166 -2.96 -19.80 3.39
CA ALA A 166 -3.95 -20.80 3.74
C ALA A 166 -4.91 -20.37 4.87
N VAL A 167 -5.17 -19.06 4.98
CA VAL A 167 -5.86 -18.45 6.12
C VAL A 167 -7.21 -19.13 6.44
N PRO A 168 -8.05 -19.52 5.45
CA PRO A 168 -9.30 -20.22 5.72
C PRO A 168 -9.14 -21.67 6.22
N ALA A 169 -7.96 -22.28 6.05
CA ALA A 169 -7.73 -23.72 6.27
C ALA A 169 -6.81 -24.03 7.46
N VAL A 170 -6.06 -23.05 7.95
CA VAL A 170 -5.17 -23.22 9.11
C VAL A 170 -5.94 -23.23 10.43
N SER A 171 -5.34 -23.81 11.47
CA SER A 171 -5.92 -23.84 12.82
C SER A 171 -5.99 -22.45 13.46
N ASP A 172 -6.82 -22.34 14.50
CA ASP A 172 -6.95 -21.12 15.31
C ASP A 172 -5.62 -20.75 15.98
N GLU A 173 -4.85 -21.75 16.43
CA GLU A 173 -3.50 -21.55 16.96
C GLU A 173 -2.58 -20.88 15.93
N THR A 174 -2.58 -21.35 14.69
CA THR A 174 -1.81 -20.71 13.60
C THR A 174 -2.31 -19.31 13.30
N ARG A 175 -3.63 -19.08 13.33
CA ARG A 175 -4.20 -17.74 13.15
C ARG A 175 -3.80 -16.78 14.28
N HIS A 176 -3.69 -17.26 15.52
CA HIS A 176 -3.14 -16.46 16.61
C HIS A 176 -1.66 -16.12 16.37
N HIS A 177 -0.85 -17.09 15.93
CA HIS A 177 0.54 -16.81 15.57
C HIS A 177 0.68 -15.75 14.47
N TYR A 178 -0.20 -15.77 13.46
CA TYR A 178 -0.26 -14.72 12.43
C TYR A 178 -0.57 -13.33 12.99
N LEU A 179 -1.38 -13.23 14.06
CA LEU A 179 -1.61 -11.95 14.75
C LEU A 179 -0.37 -11.49 15.52
N ASP A 180 0.40 -12.40 16.12
CA ASP A 180 1.66 -12.03 16.78
C ASP A 180 2.74 -11.60 15.77
N GLN A 181 2.76 -12.23 14.60
CA GLN A 181 3.56 -11.78 13.46
C GLN A 181 3.11 -10.41 12.95
N THR A 182 1.80 -10.12 12.96
CA THR A 182 1.27 -8.79 12.62
C THR A 182 1.82 -7.73 13.57
N GLU A 183 1.76 -7.95 14.88
CA GLU A 183 2.30 -7.02 15.88
C GLU A 183 3.81 -6.82 15.70
N THR A 184 4.57 -7.90 15.53
CA THR A 184 6.01 -7.84 15.26
C THR A 184 6.33 -7.04 14.00
N PHE A 185 5.57 -7.26 12.93
CA PHE A 185 5.75 -6.56 11.66
C PHE A 185 5.43 -5.06 11.77
N ILE A 186 4.37 -4.70 12.48
CA ILE A 186 4.00 -3.28 12.70
C ILE A 186 5.00 -2.58 13.62
N ASN A 187 5.56 -3.26 14.62
CA ASN A 187 6.57 -2.67 15.51
C ASN A 187 7.84 -2.21 14.76
N GLN A 188 8.16 -2.83 13.62
CA GLN A 188 9.27 -2.38 12.77
C GLN A 188 9.15 -0.90 12.34
N ILE A 189 7.93 -0.35 12.25
CA ILE A 189 7.70 1.07 11.93
C ILE A 189 8.40 1.98 12.95
N PHE A 190 8.40 1.58 14.22
CA PHE A 190 8.92 2.36 15.34
C PHE A 190 10.37 2.00 15.69
N GLU A 191 10.82 0.83 15.28
CA GLU A 191 12.17 0.30 15.56
C GLU A 191 13.19 0.66 14.47
N THR A 192 12.72 1.10 13.29
CA THR A 192 13.58 1.36 12.13
C THR A 192 13.39 2.77 11.59
N GLN A 193 14.44 3.32 11.00
CA GLN A 193 14.43 4.62 10.33
C GLN A 193 14.00 4.50 8.86
N LEU A 194 13.58 5.62 8.29
CA LEU A 194 13.23 5.72 6.87
C LEU A 194 14.42 5.32 5.99
N GLY A 195 14.24 4.27 5.18
CA GLY A 195 15.26 3.72 4.28
C GLY A 195 15.95 2.47 4.80
N ASP A 196 15.74 2.08 6.06
CA ASP A 196 16.38 0.89 6.65
C ASP A 196 15.84 -0.43 6.06
N ILE A 197 14.58 -0.44 5.60
CA ILE A 197 13.95 -1.65 5.02
C ILE A 197 14.29 -1.77 3.54
N GLY A 198 14.25 -0.64 2.81
CA GLY A 198 14.78 -0.46 1.47
C GLY A 198 14.49 -1.60 0.48
N ARG A 199 13.34 -1.55 -0.22
CA ARG A 199 13.09 -2.44 -1.38
C ARG A 199 12.33 -1.82 -2.57
N GLY A 200 11.56 -0.75 -2.39
CA GLY A 200 10.66 -0.28 -3.45
C GLY A 200 11.28 0.50 -4.61
N ASN A 201 12.37 1.21 -4.35
CA ASN A 201 12.94 2.12 -5.35
C ASN A 201 14.03 1.43 -6.19
N ALA A 202 14.85 0.58 -5.55
CA ALA A 202 16.08 0.08 -6.15
C ALA A 202 15.83 -0.75 -7.42
N ARG A 203 14.89 -1.70 -7.44
CA ARG A 203 14.80 -2.63 -8.57
C ARG A 203 14.23 -2.01 -9.84
N LEU A 204 13.16 -1.22 -9.73
CA LEU A 204 12.54 -0.57 -10.89
C LEU A 204 13.39 0.61 -11.38
N MET A 205 13.81 1.50 -10.47
CA MET A 205 14.59 2.67 -10.86
C MET A 205 15.97 2.29 -11.36
N THR A 206 16.61 1.23 -10.83
CA THR A 206 17.85 0.70 -11.41
C THR A 206 17.63 0.21 -12.84
N LYS A 207 16.51 -0.49 -13.13
CA LYS A 207 16.19 -0.93 -14.49
C LYS A 207 15.92 0.25 -15.43
N LEU A 208 15.19 1.27 -14.98
CA LEU A 208 14.90 2.46 -15.78
C LEU A 208 16.15 3.31 -15.99
N ALA A 209 16.97 3.51 -14.96
CA ALA A 209 18.27 4.18 -15.03
C ALA A 209 19.21 3.48 -16.01
N ALA A 210 19.34 2.15 -15.91
CA ALA A 210 20.19 1.36 -16.80
C ALA A 210 19.77 1.46 -18.28
N LYS A 211 18.52 1.86 -18.55
CA LYS A 211 17.99 2.11 -19.89
C LYS A 211 17.99 3.58 -20.29
N GLY A 212 18.52 4.49 -19.46
CA GLY A 212 18.52 5.93 -19.71
C GLY A 212 17.14 6.59 -19.62
N LEU A 213 16.12 5.88 -19.12
CA LEU A 213 14.73 6.34 -19.12
C LEU A 213 14.38 7.27 -17.97
N LEU A 214 15.29 7.47 -17.01
CA LEU A 214 15.10 8.40 -15.89
C LEU A 214 15.69 9.80 -16.14
N ASN A 215 16.48 9.97 -17.20
CA ASN A 215 17.13 11.24 -17.56
C ASN A 215 16.87 11.62 -19.03
N GLY A 216 15.65 11.39 -19.52
CA GLY A 216 15.25 11.73 -20.88
C GLY A 216 14.76 13.18 -20.98
N GLY A 217 15.53 14.02 -21.68
CA GLY A 217 15.10 15.36 -22.07
C GLY A 217 13.82 15.30 -22.90
N VAL A 218 12.90 16.20 -22.56
CA VAL A 218 11.95 16.80 -23.48
C VAL A 218 11.95 18.27 -23.11
N ASP A 219 12.19 19.10 -24.11
CA ASP A 219 12.40 20.54 -24.01
C ASP A 219 11.38 21.24 -23.10
N GLU A 220 11.87 22.27 -22.41
CA GLU A 220 11.04 23.26 -21.75
C GLU A 220 10.25 24.02 -22.83
N ASP A 221 8.94 23.81 -22.87
CA ASP A 221 7.94 24.73 -23.45
C ASP A 221 6.71 24.80 -22.52
#